data_AF-A0A0G0H4Z5-F1
#
_entry.id   AF-A0A0G0H4Z5-F1
#
_cell.length_a   1.000
_cell.length_b   1.000
_cell.length_c   1.000
_cell.angle_alpha   90.00
_cell.angle_beta   90.00
_cell.angle_gamma   90.00
#
_symmetry.space_group_name_H-M   'P 1'
#
loop_
_entity.id
_entity.type
_entity.pdbx_description
1 polymer ?
#
loop_
_entity_poly.entity_id
_entity_poly.type
_entity_poly.pdbx_seq_one_letter_code
_entity_poly.pdbx_strand_id
1 'polypeptide(L)' 'MYCHYYQAQVNVPYTWFITGVFRNENNIVFERAMKDDSSRLEFFVAPDYEDLFLVIMQYLQKNGYVLNFEKKENRLI' A
#
# COMPACT_ATOMS: atom_id res chain seq x y z
N MET A 1 3.21 -8.67 17.60
CA MET A 1 2.93 -7.31 17.07
C MET A 1 2.17 -7.51 15.77
N TYR A 2 0.98 -6.92 15.64
CA TYR A 2 0.14 -7.09 14.45
C TYR A 2 0.40 -5.95 13.47
N CYS A 3 0.46 -6.26 12.17
CA CYS A 3 0.60 -5.23 11.13
C CYS A 3 -0.69 -4.41 11.00
N HIS A 4 -0.55 -3.15 10.61
CA HIS A 4 -1.66 -2.36 10.10
C HIS A 4 -2.02 -2.83 8.69
N TYR A 5 -3.31 -2.81 8.37
CA TYR A 5 -3.84 -3.24 7.09
C TYR A 5 -4.42 -2.04 6.36
N TYR A 6 -3.94 -1.81 5.15
CA TYR A 6 -4.40 -0.75 4.28
C TYR A 6 -4.84 -1.33 2.94
N GLN A 7 -5.85 -0.71 2.36
CA GLN A 7 -6.26 -1.00 0.99
C GLN A 7 -6.17 0.30 0.18
N ALA A 8 -5.62 0.22 -1.03
CA ALA A 8 -5.54 1.34 -1.94
C ALA A 8 -6.14 1.00 -3.29
N GLN A 9 -6.86 1.96 -3.86
CA GLN A 9 -7.18 1.95 -5.27
C GLN A 9 -6.06 2.66 -6.03
N VAL A 10 -5.54 2.02 -7.08
CA VAL A 10 -4.38 2.48 -7.83
C VAL A 10 -4.71 2.63 -9.31
N ASN A 11 -3.90 3.46 -9.97
CA ASN A 11 -3.91 3.58 -11.40
C ASN A 11 -3.13 2.39 -12.00
N VAL A 12 -3.84 1.43 -12.61
CA VAL A 12 -3.34 0.10 -13.00
C VAL A 12 -2.02 0.13 -13.80
N PRO A 13 -1.80 1.03 -14.78
CA PRO A 13 -0.50 1.21 -15.45
C PRO A 13 0.70 1.39 -14.51
N TYR A 14 0.49 1.95 -13.31
CA TYR A 14 1.53 2.26 -12.34
C TYR A 14 1.65 1.24 -11.20
N THR A 15 0.88 0.14 -11.23
CA THR A 15 0.94 -0.89 -10.18
C THR A 15 2.36 -1.40 -9.93
N TRP A 16 3.10 -1.72 -11.00
CA TRP A 16 4.50 -2.18 -10.88
C TRP A 16 5.45 -1.10 -10.37
N PHE A 17 5.19 0.17 -10.69
CA PHE A 17 5.96 1.28 -10.15
C PHE A 17 5.76 1.41 -8.64
N ILE A 18 4.51 1.35 -8.17
CA ILE A 18 4.16 1.39 -6.75
C ILE A 18 4.82 0.21 -6.01
N THR A 19 4.72 -1.01 -6.54
CA THR A 19 5.43 -2.18 -6.03
C THR A 19 6.95 -1.96 -5.96
N GLY A 20 7.54 -1.36 -7.00
CA GLY A 20 8.97 -1.05 -7.03
C GLY A 20 9.42 -0.09 -5.94
N VAL A 21 8.62 0.95 -5.66
CA VAL A 21 8.88 1.90 -4.56
C VAL A 21 8.98 1.17 -3.22
N PHE A 22 7.98 0.35 -2.89
CA PHE A 22 7.95 -0.35 -1.60
C PHE A 22 9.03 -1.43 -1.44
N ARG A 23 9.45 -2.06 -2.54
CA ARG A 23 10.59 -3.00 -2.54
C ARG A 23 11.94 -2.31 -2.37
N ASN A 24 12.07 -1.08 -2.86
CA ASN A 24 13.29 -0.29 -2.69
C ASN A 24 13.43 0.21 -1.24
N GLU A 25 12.32 0.56 -0.60
CA GLU A 25 12.25 1.05 0.78
C GLU A 25 12.33 -0.08 1.81
N ASN A 26 13.35 -0.95 1.73
CA ASN A 26 13.65 -2.01 2.72
C ASN A 26 12.48 -2.94 3.10
N ASN A 27 11.49 -3.13 2.22
CA ASN A 27 10.28 -3.91 2.50
C ASN A 27 9.49 -3.39 3.72
N ILE A 28 9.35 -2.06 3.83
CA ILE A 28 8.51 -1.40 4.86
C ILE A 28 7.06 -1.94 4.91
N VAL A 29 6.60 -2.52 3.81
CA VAL A 29 5.29 -3.15 3.68
C VAL A 29 5.43 -4.49 2.96
N PHE A 30 4.47 -5.38 3.22
CA PHE A 30 4.14 -6.46 2.29
C PHE A 30 2.95 -6.02 1.45
N GLU A 31 3.14 -5.85 0.15
CA GLU A 31 2.09 -5.51 -0.81
C GLU A 31 1.50 -6.75 -1.50
N ARG A 32 0.19 -6.75 -1.72
CA ARG A 32 -0.52 -7.80 -2.46
C ARG A 32 -1.54 -7.20 -3.42
N ALA A 33 -1.54 -7.66 -4.67
CA ALA A 33 -2.62 -7.36 -5.60
C ALA A 33 -3.81 -8.31 -5.36
N MET A 34 -5.03 -7.78 -5.45
CA MET A 34 -6.24 -8.61 -5.35
C MET A 34 -6.39 -9.45 -6.62
N LYS A 35 -6.61 -10.76 -6.46
CA LYS A 35 -6.71 -11.72 -7.57
C LYS A 35 -7.76 -11.32 -8.61
N ASP A 36 -8.88 -10.77 -8.15
CA ASP A 36 -10.03 -10.43 -8.99
C ASP A 36 -10.15 -8.91 -9.27
N ASP A 37 -9.21 -8.09 -8.77
CA ASP A 37 -9.23 -6.63 -8.96
C ASP A 37 -7.80 -6.07 -9.06
N SER A 38 -7.33 -5.89 -10.30
CA SER A 38 -6.00 -5.35 -10.59
C SER A 38 -5.83 -3.86 -10.25
N SER A 39 -6.94 -3.16 -9.96
CA SER A 39 -6.92 -1.77 -9.51
C SER A 39 -6.80 -1.63 -7.99
N ARG A 40 -6.76 -2.74 -7.25
CA ARG A 40 -6.65 -2.73 -5.79
C ARG A 40 -5.38 -3.40 -5.30
N LEU A 41 -4.67 -2.68 -4.45
CA LEU A 41 -3.55 -3.19 -3.68
C LEU A 41 -3.89 -3.22 -2.19
N GLU A 42 -3.37 -4.24 -1.54
CA GLU A 42 -3.38 -4.40 -0.09
C GLU A 42 -1.97 -4.21 0.44
N PHE A 43 -1.85 -3.53 1.57
CA PHE A 43 -0.58 -3.30 2.25
C PHE A 43 -0.67 -3.75 3.69
N PHE A 44 0.31 -4.54 4.10
CA PHE A 44 0.51 -4.95 5.49
C PHE A 44 1.75 -4.23 6.00
N VAL A 45 1.54 -3.29 6.91
CA VAL A 45 2.54 -2.31 7.36
C VAL A 45 2.91 -2.62 8.80
N ALA A 46 4.21 -2.79 9.09
CA ALA A 46 4.63 -2.92 10.48
C ALA A 46 4.40 -1.57 11.21
N PRO A 47 3.97 -1.56 12.49
CA PRO A 47 3.62 -0.31 13.17
C PRO A 47 4.76 0.73 13.18
N ASP A 48 6.02 0.28 13.29
CA ASP A 48 7.19 1.15 13.30
C ASP A 48 7.44 1.88 11.96
N TYR A 49 6.78 1.42 10.87
CA TYR A 49 6.90 2.00 9.53
C TYR A 49 5.61 2.70 9.05
N GLU A 50 4.58 2.81 9.90
CA GLU A 50 3.29 3.41 9.49
C GLU A 50 3.46 4.86 9.02
N ASP A 51 4.22 5.68 9.75
CA ASP A 51 4.42 7.09 9.39
C ASP A 51 5.14 7.24 8.03
N LEU A 52 6.17 6.44 7.79
CA LEU A 52 6.89 6.44 6.51
C LEU A 52 5.98 5.96 5.36
N PHE A 53 5.20 4.90 5.59
CA PHE A 53 4.21 4.42 4.63
C PHE A 53 3.20 5.51 4.27
N LEU A 54 2.67 6.24 5.26
CA LEU A 54 1.72 7.33 5.02
C LEU A 54 2.32 8.46 4.19
N VAL A 55 3.57 8.83 4.44
CA VAL A 55 4.29 9.85 3.64
C VAL A 55 4.43 9.40 2.18
N ILE A 56 4.82 8.15 1.94
CA ILE A 56 4.94 7.58 0.59
C ILE A 56 3.58 7.53 -0.08
N MET A 57 2.53 7.06 0.60
CA MET A 57 1.18 6.95 0.04
C MET A 57 0.60 8.32 -0.33
N GLN A 58 0.80 9.34 0.50
CA GLN A 58 0.40 10.72 0.20
C GLN A 58 1.12 11.26 -1.03
N TYR A 59 2.43 11.00 -1.16
CA TYR A 59 3.18 11.37 -2.36
C TYR A 59 2.64 10.66 -3.61
N LEU A 60 2.43 9.34 -3.54
CA LEU A 60 1.89 8.57 -4.66
C LEU A 60 0.47 9.02 -5.04
N GLN A 61 -0.34 9.41 -4.05
CA GLN A 61 -1.69 9.93 -4.28
C GLN A 61 -1.66 11.29 -4.95
N LYS A 62 -0.81 12.21 -4.46
CA LYS A 62 -0.64 13.55 -5.05
C LYS A 62 -0.22 13.50 -6.52
N ASN A 63 0.53 12.48 -6.92
CA ASN A 63 1.00 12.28 -8.29
C ASN A 63 0.04 11.44 -9.16
N GLY A 64 -1.10 10.99 -8.62
CA GLY A 64 -2.12 10.24 -9.37
C GLY A 64 -1.80 8.76 -9.62
N TYR A 65 -0.81 8.20 -8.92
CA TYR A 65 -0.51 6.76 -8.96
C TYR A 65 -1.45 5.97 -8.05
N VAL A 66 -1.75 6.54 -6.88
CA VAL A 66 -2.79 6.07 -5.97
C VAL A 66 -4.00 7.00 -6.10
N LEU A 67 -5.20 6.47 -6.22
CA LEU A 67 -6.42 7.27 -6.31
C LEU A 67 -6.99 7.54 -4.91
N ASN A 68 -7.04 6.49 -4.09
CA ASN A 68 -7.43 6.56 -2.68
C ASN A 68 -6.73 5.44 -1.91
N PHE A 69 -6.67 5.59 -0.58
CA PHE A 69 -6.29 4.50 0.32
C PHE A 69 -6.96 4.70 1.68
N GLU A 70 -7.22 3.60 2.36
CA GLU A 70 -7.89 3.60 3.66
C GLU A 70 -7.33 2.50 4.56
N LYS A 71 -7.30 2.78 5.86
CA LYS A 71 -6.99 1.79 6.89
C LYS A 71 -8.21 0.88 7.08
N LYS A 72 -7.99 -0.42 7.09
CA LYS A 72 -9.03 -1.44 7.27
C LYS A 72 -8.75 -2.25 8.53
N GLU A 73 -9.79 -2.90 9.06
CA GLU A 73 -9.61 -3.84 10.16
C GLU A 73 -8.78 -5.04 9.70
N ASN A 74 -7.81 -5.42 10.53
CA ASN A 74 -6.99 -6.58 10.25
C ASN A 74 -7.83 -7.85 10.44
N ARG A 75 -7.98 -8.65 9.39
CA ARG A 75 -8.84 -9.84 9.37
C ARG A 75 -8.23 -11.08 10.05
N LEU A 76 -7.02 -10.95 10.63
CA LEU A 76 -6.31 -12.03 11.33
C LEU A 76 -6.53 -12.01 12.86
N ILE A 77 -7.49 -11.22 13.34
CA ILE A 77 -7.87 -11.10 14.76
C ILE A 77 -9.14 -11.91 15.00
#